data_AF-A0A2N3AM25-F1
#
_entry.id   AF-A0A2N3AM25-F1
#
_cell.length_a   1.000
_cell.length_b   1.000
_cell.length_c   1.000
_cell.angle_alpha   90.00
_cell.angle_beta   90.00
_cell.angle_gamma   90.00
#
_symmetry.space_group_name_H-M   'P 1'
#
loop_
_entity.id
_entity.type
_entity.pdbx_description
1 polymer ?
#
loop_
_entity_poly.entity_id
_entity_poly.type
_entity_poly.pdbx_seq_one_letter_code
_entity_poly.pdbx_strand_id
1 'polypeptide(L)'
;MVKQLEDYPWSSYLDYLNLRKSNISNLEPSFVLHLLSANLFESMEKYREYIIQHQNMKNPLQQSYRNIALGSEVFVERIKEKIEDLGRRREIPSTRSISKYDVDTIITKMTQVLNIERRMIFYKRRGNPHRSLAIYLIKHFTSLSLAEIGQLFKMDYSAVSQAAKRFEQKSKDNHKIGEIKQKMITILRDN
;
A
#
# COMPACT_ATOMS: atom_id res chain seq x y z
N MET A 1 27.92 -6.91 -11.30
CA MET A 1 27.26 -8.20 -11.02
C MET A 1 28.37 -9.19 -10.68
N VAL A 2 28.22 -9.95 -9.60
CA VAL A 2 29.23 -10.92 -9.11
C VAL A 2 29.21 -12.20 -9.94
N LYS A 3 30.33 -12.93 -10.01
CA LYS A 3 30.46 -14.16 -10.79
C LYS A 3 30.06 -15.40 -9.97
N GLN A 4 30.43 -15.43 -8.70
CA GLN A 4 30.05 -16.48 -7.76
C GLN A 4 29.21 -15.89 -6.62
N LEU A 5 28.36 -16.72 -6.00
CA LEU A 5 27.50 -16.28 -4.88
C LEU A 5 28.35 -15.88 -3.66
N GLU A 6 29.47 -16.56 -3.49
CA GLU A 6 30.48 -16.34 -2.46
C GLU A 6 31.12 -14.94 -2.58
N ASP A 7 31.17 -14.37 -3.79
CA ASP A 7 31.77 -13.06 -4.04
C ASP A 7 30.87 -11.90 -3.61
N TYR A 8 29.62 -12.15 -3.19
CA TYR A 8 28.68 -11.10 -2.80
C TYR A 8 28.72 -10.84 -1.28
N PRO A 9 29.42 -9.79 -0.79
CA PRO A 9 29.70 -9.62 0.64
C PRO A 9 28.47 -9.22 1.45
N TRP A 10 27.40 -8.75 0.80
CA TRP A 10 26.17 -8.33 1.46
C TRP A 10 25.10 -9.43 1.50
N SER A 11 25.43 -10.64 1.04
CA SER A 11 24.54 -11.80 1.14
C SER A 11 24.64 -12.45 2.52
N SER A 12 23.55 -13.07 2.99
CA SER A 12 23.59 -13.98 4.14
C SER A 12 24.08 -15.39 3.78
N TYR A 13 24.25 -15.70 2.49
CA TYR A 13 24.66 -17.03 2.02
C TYR A 13 26.00 -17.47 2.62
N LEU A 14 26.94 -16.53 2.77
CA LEU A 14 28.22 -16.77 3.43
C LEU A 14 28.07 -17.18 4.91
N ASP A 15 27.07 -16.64 5.60
CA ASP A 15 26.81 -16.96 7.01
C ASP A 15 26.21 -18.36 7.15
N TYR A 16 25.33 -18.75 6.22
CA TYR A 16 24.69 -20.07 6.20
C TYR A 16 25.64 -21.20 5.83
N LEU A 17 26.70 -20.92 5.07
CA LEU A 17 27.75 -21.91 4.76
C LEU A 17 28.95 -21.84 5.72
N ASN A 18 28.85 -21.03 6.78
CA ASN A 18 29.93 -20.79 7.74
C ASN A 18 31.25 -20.38 7.06
N LEU A 19 31.17 -19.67 5.92
CA LEU A 19 32.31 -19.16 5.15
C LEU A 19 32.86 -17.85 5.73
N ARG A 20 32.12 -17.23 6.66
CA ARG A 20 32.55 -16.08 7.43
C ARG A 20 31.93 -16.08 8.81
N LYS A 21 32.51 -15.29 9.72
CA LYS A 21 31.85 -14.91 10.97
C LYS A 21 30.70 -13.94 10.65
N SER A 22 29.50 -14.21 11.16
CA SER A 22 28.34 -13.34 10.94
C SER A 22 28.60 -11.92 11.43
N ASN A 23 28.40 -10.97 10.53
CA ASN A 23 28.39 -9.53 10.84
C ASN A 23 27.03 -9.07 11.38
N ILE A 24 26.02 -9.96 11.38
CA ILE A 24 24.67 -9.69 11.86
C ILE A 24 24.56 -10.23 13.29
N SER A 25 24.35 -9.32 14.24
CA SER A 25 24.07 -9.67 15.64
C SER A 25 22.79 -10.51 15.71
N ASN A 26 22.83 -11.60 16.49
CA ASN A 26 21.73 -12.55 16.67
C ASN A 26 21.30 -13.33 15.41
N LEU A 27 22.15 -13.45 14.39
CA LEU A 27 21.90 -14.41 13.32
C LEU A 27 22.24 -15.82 13.81
N GLU A 28 21.25 -16.71 13.78
CA GLU A 28 21.41 -18.13 14.10
C GLU A 28 21.10 -18.99 12.86
N PRO A 29 22.07 -19.22 11.94
CA PRO A 29 21.83 -20.01 10.74
C PRO A 29 21.43 -21.46 11.04
N SER A 30 21.90 -22.02 12.15
CA SER A 30 21.57 -23.37 12.60
C SER A 30 20.07 -23.62 12.72
N PHE A 31 19.29 -22.63 13.16
CA PHE A 31 17.84 -22.75 13.27
C PHE A 31 17.19 -23.10 11.93
N VAL A 32 17.60 -22.41 10.86
CA VAL A 32 17.05 -22.61 9.51
C VAL A 32 17.65 -23.85 8.84
N LEU A 33 18.95 -24.09 9.03
CA LEU A 33 19.64 -25.27 8.52
C LEU A 33 19.02 -26.57 9.08
N HIS A 34 18.67 -26.62 10.36
CA HIS A 34 18.02 -27.79 10.94
C HIS A 34 16.68 -28.20 10.29
N LEU A 35 16.03 -27.34 9.50
CA LEU A 35 14.87 -27.74 8.69
C LEU A 35 15.24 -28.67 7.51
N LEU A 36 16.50 -28.72 7.08
CA LEU A 36 16.96 -29.50 5.93
C LEU A 36 17.61 -30.84 6.33
N SER A 37 18.33 -30.86 7.46
CA SER A 37 18.87 -32.07 8.08
C SER A 37 19.22 -31.82 9.56
N ALA A 38 19.19 -32.87 10.38
CA ALA A 38 19.71 -32.84 11.74
C ALA A 38 21.24 -32.75 11.79
N ASN A 39 21.94 -33.16 10.72
CA ASN A 39 23.38 -33.01 10.61
C ASN A 39 23.71 -31.65 9.96
N LEU A 40 24.47 -30.81 10.67
CA LEU A 40 24.81 -29.46 10.21
C LEU A 40 25.58 -29.46 8.88
N PHE A 41 26.54 -30.37 8.69
CA PHE A 41 27.33 -30.45 7.46
C PHE A 41 26.45 -30.82 6.26
N GLU A 42 25.63 -31.86 6.41
CA GLU A 42 24.67 -32.27 5.38
C GLU A 42 23.64 -31.17 5.09
N SER A 43 23.19 -30.45 6.11
CA SER A 43 22.28 -29.35 5.94
C SER A 43 22.89 -28.18 5.15
N MET A 44 24.16 -27.85 5.37
CA MET A 44 24.84 -26.79 4.63
C MET A 44 24.95 -27.15 3.15
N GLU A 45 25.28 -28.40 2.82
CA GLU A 45 25.32 -28.88 1.43
C GLU A 45 23.93 -28.84 0.79
N LYS A 46 22.89 -29.34 1.47
CA LYS A 46 21.50 -29.24 0.97
C LYS A 46 21.06 -27.80 0.74
N TYR A 47 21.42 -26.89 1.64
CA TYR A 47 21.14 -25.46 1.47
C TYR A 47 21.86 -24.90 0.24
N ARG A 48 23.14 -25.23 0.08
CA ARG A 48 23.96 -24.81 -1.06
C ARG A 48 23.34 -25.27 -2.38
N GLU A 49 23.02 -26.56 -2.48
CA GLU A 49 22.39 -27.16 -3.66
C GLU A 49 21.05 -26.47 -3.97
N TYR A 50 20.22 -26.24 -2.95
CA TYR A 50 18.94 -25.56 -3.11
C TYR A 50 19.11 -24.17 -3.73
N ILE A 51 20.03 -23.36 -3.19
CA ILE A 51 20.29 -22.01 -3.71
C ILE A 51 20.81 -22.05 -5.14
N ILE A 52 21.74 -22.97 -5.45
CA ILE A 52 22.30 -23.12 -6.80
C ILE A 52 21.21 -23.50 -7.81
N GLN A 53 20.29 -24.40 -7.45
CA GLN A 53 19.19 -24.83 -8.32
C GLN A 53 18.13 -23.75 -8.53
N HIS A 54 17.96 -22.83 -7.57
CA HIS A 54 16.87 -21.85 -7.55
C HIS A 54 17.33 -20.39 -7.77
N GLN A 55 18.48 -20.17 -8.41
CA GLN A 55 19.00 -18.82 -8.69
C GLN A 55 18.03 -17.94 -9.51
N ASN A 56 17.19 -18.57 -10.34
CA ASN A 56 16.22 -17.89 -11.19
C ASN A 56 14.80 -17.87 -10.58
N MET A 57 14.67 -18.11 -9.27
CA MET A 57 13.38 -18.09 -8.60
C MET A 57 12.75 -16.69 -8.74
N LYS A 58 11.49 -16.66 -9.21
CA LYS A 58 10.73 -15.41 -9.24
C LYS A 58 10.57 -14.89 -7.82
N ASN A 59 10.61 -13.58 -7.66
CA ASN A 59 10.39 -12.95 -6.35
C ASN A 59 9.03 -13.39 -5.79
N PRO A 60 8.98 -14.16 -4.69
CA PRO A 60 7.72 -14.69 -4.15
C PRO A 60 6.77 -13.58 -3.68
N LEU A 61 7.30 -12.40 -3.35
CA LEU A 61 6.50 -11.24 -2.96
C LEU A 61 5.66 -10.68 -4.12
N GLN A 62 5.93 -11.04 -5.38
CA GLN A 62 5.08 -10.67 -6.51
C GLN A 62 3.65 -11.23 -6.38
N GLN A 63 3.51 -12.37 -5.69
CA GLN A 63 2.21 -13.00 -5.44
C GLN A 63 1.58 -12.54 -4.12
N SER A 64 2.24 -11.64 -3.39
CA SER A 64 1.73 -11.18 -2.11
C SER A 64 0.55 -10.23 -2.28
N TYR A 65 -0.43 -10.35 -1.39
CA TYR A 65 -1.46 -9.35 -1.22
C TYR A 65 -0.84 -8.07 -0.66
N ARG A 66 -0.66 -7.08 -1.55
CA ARG A 66 -0.21 -5.72 -1.23
C ARG A 66 1.12 -5.64 -0.46
N ASN A 67 2.02 -6.62 -0.63
CA ASN A 67 3.25 -6.76 0.16
C ASN A 67 3.03 -6.95 1.68
N ILE A 68 1.84 -7.41 2.09
CA ILE A 68 1.50 -7.66 3.50
C ILE A 68 1.40 -9.14 3.79
N ALA A 69 0.75 -9.90 2.91
CA ALA A 69 0.44 -11.30 3.13
C ALA A 69 0.79 -12.14 1.90
N LEU A 70 1.44 -13.27 2.13
CA LEU A 70 1.72 -14.28 1.11
C LEU A 70 1.29 -15.63 1.69
N GLY A 71 0.49 -16.40 0.95
CA GLY A 71 -0.03 -17.67 1.42
C GLY A 71 -1.28 -18.10 0.66
N SER A 72 -2.04 -19.03 1.23
CA SER A 72 -3.31 -19.49 0.66
C SER A 72 -4.36 -18.38 0.62
N GLU A 73 -5.35 -18.52 -0.25
CA GLU A 73 -6.47 -17.57 -0.35
C GLU A 73 -7.17 -17.37 1.01
N VAL A 74 -7.40 -18.47 1.75
CA VAL A 74 -7.99 -18.44 3.09
C VAL A 74 -7.14 -17.63 4.07
N PHE A 75 -5.81 -17.75 4.01
CA PHE A 75 -4.91 -16.96 4.85
C PHE A 75 -4.98 -15.48 4.48
N VAL A 76 -4.94 -15.17 3.18
CA VAL A 76 -5.02 -13.79 2.67
C VAL A 76 -6.34 -13.14 3.10
N GLU A 77 -7.47 -13.86 3.02
CA GLU A 77 -8.78 -13.32 3.42
C GLU A 77 -8.83 -12.97 4.91
N ARG A 78 -8.32 -13.86 5.78
CA ARG A 78 -8.19 -13.57 7.22
C ARG A 78 -7.32 -12.35 7.52
N ILE A 79 -6.28 -12.11 6.71
CA ILE A 79 -5.45 -10.91 6.85
C ILE A 79 -6.21 -9.67 6.37
N LYS A 80 -7.02 -9.76 5.31
CA LYS A 80 -7.88 -8.64 4.87
C LYS A 80 -8.83 -8.22 5.98
N GLU A 81 -9.58 -9.15 6.56
CA GLU A 81 -10.52 -8.87 7.66
C GLU A 81 -9.84 -8.14 8.82
N LYS A 82 -8.67 -8.62 9.25
CA LYS A 82 -7.89 -7.96 10.31
C LYS A 82 -7.47 -6.54 9.97
N ILE A 83 -7.11 -6.30 8.70
CA ILE A 83 -6.72 -4.97 8.21
C ILE A 83 -7.95 -4.04 8.18
N GLU A 84 -9.12 -4.57 7.82
CA GLU A 84 -10.38 -3.84 7.86
C GLU A 84 -10.78 -3.43 9.28
N ASP A 85 -10.69 -4.37 10.22
CA ASP A 85 -10.98 -4.14 11.65
C ASP A 85 -10.01 -3.12 12.29
N LEU A 86 -8.74 -3.13 11.88
CA LEU A 86 -7.72 -2.18 12.36
C LEU A 86 -7.98 -0.72 11.93
N GLY A 87 -8.82 -0.51 10.91
CA GLY A 87 -9.12 0.82 10.36
C GLY A 87 -7.90 1.52 9.74
N ARG A 88 -8.04 2.82 9.45
CA ARG A 88 -6.95 3.61 8.83
C ARG A 88 -5.88 3.96 9.84
N ARG A 89 -4.71 3.32 9.75
CA ARG A 89 -3.48 3.79 10.42
C ARG A 89 -2.57 4.52 9.44
N ARG A 90 -2.15 5.72 9.82
CA ARG A 90 -1.28 6.59 9.00
C ARG A 90 0.05 5.92 8.63
N GLU A 91 0.53 5.04 9.50
CA GLU A 91 1.83 4.35 9.45
C GLU A 91 1.80 3.04 8.64
N ILE A 92 0.61 2.57 8.23
CA ILE A 92 0.47 1.35 7.42
C ILE A 92 -0.15 1.73 6.07
N PRO A 93 0.65 2.09 5.05
CA PRO A 93 0.16 2.58 3.76
C PRO A 93 -0.85 1.64 3.09
N SER A 94 -0.73 0.34 3.36
CA SER A 94 -1.56 -0.72 2.81
C SER A 94 -2.94 -0.87 3.45
N THR A 95 -3.21 -0.23 4.59
CA THR A 95 -4.58 -0.04 5.14
C THR A 95 -5.35 1.06 4.40
N ARG A 96 -4.70 1.87 3.54
CA ARG A 96 -5.40 2.91 2.76
C ARG A 96 -6.34 2.33 1.71
N SER A 97 -6.14 1.09 1.31
CA SER A 97 -6.73 0.50 0.11
C SER A 97 -7.95 -0.38 0.39
N ILE A 98 -8.74 -0.10 1.43
CA ILE A 98 -10.15 -0.52 1.41
C ILE A 98 -10.90 0.58 0.64
N SER A 99 -10.59 0.67 -0.66
CA SER A 99 -11.31 1.55 -1.58
C SER A 99 -12.61 0.87 -1.95
N LYS A 100 -13.68 1.21 -1.26
CA LYS A 100 -15.02 0.63 -1.52
C LYS A 100 -15.69 1.21 -2.77
N TYR A 101 -15.16 2.29 -3.34
CA TYR A 101 -15.87 3.09 -4.32
C TYR A 101 -15.06 3.33 -5.59
N ASP A 102 -15.76 3.23 -6.73
CA ASP A 102 -15.32 3.84 -7.98
C ASP A 102 -15.50 5.36 -7.92
N VAL A 103 -14.69 6.07 -8.71
CA VAL A 103 -14.74 7.52 -8.87
C VAL A 103 -16.14 7.98 -9.27
N ASP A 104 -16.78 7.26 -10.19
CA ASP A 104 -18.09 7.67 -10.70
C ASP A 104 -19.16 7.63 -9.61
N THR A 105 -19.12 6.62 -8.75
CA THR A 105 -20.01 6.51 -7.59
C THR A 105 -19.86 7.70 -6.64
N ILE A 106 -18.62 8.13 -6.36
CA ILE A 106 -18.37 9.31 -5.52
C ILE A 106 -18.94 10.56 -6.18
N ILE A 107 -18.69 10.77 -7.47
CA ILE A 107 -19.16 11.94 -8.21
C ILE A 107 -20.69 11.97 -8.26
N THR A 108 -21.32 10.84 -8.57
CA THR A 108 -22.78 10.72 -8.63
C THR A 108 -23.41 11.04 -7.27
N LYS A 109 -22.90 10.47 -6.18
CA LYS A 109 -23.34 10.81 -4.82
C LYS A 109 -23.15 12.30 -4.52
N MET A 110 -22.03 12.89 -4.90
CA MET A 110 -21.81 14.33 -4.72
C MET A 110 -22.83 15.19 -5.46
N THR A 111 -23.13 14.86 -6.72
CA THR A 111 -24.11 15.62 -7.53
C THR A 111 -25.51 15.55 -6.92
N GLN A 112 -25.92 14.38 -6.41
CA GLN A 112 -27.21 14.19 -5.75
C GLN A 112 -27.30 14.94 -4.42
N VAL A 113 -26.30 14.79 -3.55
CA VAL A 113 -26.33 15.35 -2.18
C VAL A 113 -26.18 16.88 -2.17
N LEU A 114 -25.35 17.41 -3.08
CA LEU A 114 -25.07 18.85 -3.15
C LEU A 114 -25.98 19.57 -4.14
N ASN A 115 -26.82 18.84 -4.87
CA ASN A 115 -27.66 19.34 -5.95
C ASN A 115 -26.88 20.21 -6.94
N ILE A 116 -25.77 19.65 -7.45
CA ILE A 116 -24.89 20.32 -8.42
C ILE A 116 -24.75 19.49 -9.67
N GLU A 117 -24.49 20.15 -10.79
CA GLU A 117 -24.13 19.46 -12.01
C GLU A 117 -22.70 18.91 -11.95
N ARG A 118 -22.48 17.75 -12.59
CA ARG A 118 -21.15 17.11 -12.69
C ARG A 118 -20.06 18.05 -13.18
N ARG A 119 -20.37 18.94 -14.13
CA ARG A 119 -19.40 19.92 -14.68
C ARG A 119 -18.81 20.84 -13.59
N MET A 120 -19.56 21.12 -12.52
CA MET A 120 -19.12 22.00 -11.43
C MET A 120 -17.97 21.40 -10.62
N ILE A 121 -17.85 20.06 -10.59
CA ILE A 121 -16.74 19.35 -9.93
C ILE A 121 -15.45 19.50 -10.74
N PHE A 122 -15.56 19.44 -12.08
CA PHE A 122 -14.40 19.53 -12.97
C PHE A 122 -14.07 20.95 -13.40
N TYR A 123 -14.92 21.93 -13.09
CA TYR A 123 -14.69 23.32 -13.46
C TYR A 123 -13.46 23.93 -12.76
N LYS A 124 -12.50 24.39 -13.55
CA LYS A 124 -11.23 24.96 -13.07
C LYS A 124 -11.43 26.43 -12.69
N ARG A 125 -11.81 26.66 -11.44
CA ARG A 125 -11.93 28.00 -10.83
C ARG A 125 -11.21 28.06 -9.49
N ARG A 126 -10.47 29.14 -9.24
CA ARG A 126 -9.83 29.39 -7.94
C ARG A 126 -10.91 29.40 -6.85
N GLY A 127 -10.71 28.60 -5.80
CA GLY A 127 -11.63 28.52 -4.68
C GLY A 127 -12.86 27.63 -4.90
N ASN A 128 -12.93 26.84 -5.98
CA ASN A 128 -14.03 25.90 -6.20
C ASN A 128 -14.11 24.83 -5.07
N PRO A 129 -15.14 24.89 -4.19
CA PRO A 129 -15.25 23.99 -3.05
C PRO A 129 -15.62 22.57 -3.48
N HIS A 130 -16.41 22.40 -4.54
CA HIS A 130 -16.84 21.09 -5.04
C HIS A 130 -15.68 20.31 -5.65
N ARG A 131 -14.82 20.98 -6.43
CA ARG A 131 -13.61 20.38 -6.99
C ARG A 131 -12.65 19.90 -5.91
N SER A 132 -12.41 20.73 -4.91
CA SER A 132 -11.48 20.42 -3.81
C SER A 132 -12.03 19.34 -2.87
N LEU A 133 -13.34 19.32 -2.63
CA LEU A 133 -14.03 18.23 -1.94
C LEU A 133 -13.94 16.93 -2.72
N ALA A 134 -14.15 16.94 -4.05
CA ALA A 134 -14.06 15.74 -4.87
C ALA A 134 -12.64 15.15 -4.86
N ILE A 135 -11.61 15.99 -5.00
CA ILE A 135 -10.21 15.56 -4.88
C ILE A 135 -9.95 14.94 -3.50
N TYR A 136 -10.47 15.54 -2.42
CA TYR A 136 -10.35 14.99 -1.07
C TYR A 136 -11.03 13.61 -0.98
N LEU A 137 -12.29 13.49 -1.39
CA LEU A 137 -13.05 12.24 -1.30
C LEU A 137 -12.42 11.14 -2.16
N ILE A 138 -12.04 11.42 -3.40
CA ILE A 138 -11.43 10.42 -4.29
C ILE A 138 -10.11 9.92 -3.72
N LYS A 139 -9.23 10.83 -3.27
CA LYS A 139 -7.97 10.48 -2.59
C LYS A 139 -8.19 9.60 -1.37
N HIS A 140 -9.31 9.79 -0.67
CA HIS A 140 -9.59 9.07 0.57
C HIS A 140 -10.40 7.80 0.36
N PHE A 141 -11.29 7.69 -0.62
CA PHE A 141 -12.25 6.56 -0.73
C PHE A 141 -12.04 5.68 -1.96
N THR A 142 -11.09 6.03 -2.84
CA THR A 142 -10.68 5.21 -3.99
C THR A 142 -9.24 4.71 -3.84
N SER A 143 -8.84 3.74 -4.68
CA SER A 143 -7.47 3.22 -4.74
C SER A 143 -6.57 4.04 -5.66
N LEU A 144 -7.08 5.11 -6.28
CA LEU A 144 -6.32 5.90 -7.24
C LEU A 144 -5.10 6.57 -6.60
N SER A 145 -4.00 6.47 -7.32
CA SER A 145 -2.79 7.22 -7.05
C SER A 145 -3.02 8.72 -7.26
N LEU A 146 -2.16 9.55 -6.65
CA LEU A 146 -2.21 11.00 -6.86
C LEU A 146 -1.99 11.40 -8.32
N ALA A 147 -1.25 10.59 -9.09
CA ALA A 147 -1.03 10.81 -10.51
C ALA A 147 -2.31 10.57 -11.33
N GLU A 148 -3.03 9.48 -11.07
CA GLU A 148 -4.30 9.18 -11.75
C GLU A 148 -5.40 10.20 -11.40
N ILE A 149 -5.49 10.61 -10.12
CA ILE A 149 -6.36 11.72 -9.72
C ILE A 149 -5.93 13.01 -10.46
N GLY A 150 -4.63 13.21 -10.62
CA GLY A 150 -4.08 14.33 -11.39
C GLY A 150 -4.54 14.34 -12.83
N GLN A 151 -4.48 13.20 -13.51
CA GLN A 151 -4.99 13.02 -14.88
C GLN A 151 -6.49 13.34 -14.97
N LEU A 152 -7.29 12.79 -14.05
CA LEU A 152 -8.73 13.05 -13.97
C LEU A 152 -9.07 14.55 -13.84
N PHE A 153 -8.28 15.27 -13.04
CA PHE A 153 -8.47 16.71 -12.81
C PHE A 153 -7.60 17.59 -13.72
N LYS A 154 -6.81 17.04 -14.66
CA LYS A 154 -5.87 17.80 -15.49
C LYS A 154 -4.91 18.68 -14.67
N MET A 155 -4.24 18.09 -13.69
CA MET A 155 -3.25 18.73 -12.83
C MET A 155 -2.18 17.75 -12.32
N ASP A 156 -1.03 18.26 -11.89
CA ASP A 156 0.05 17.41 -11.38
C ASP A 156 -0.27 16.77 -10.03
N TYR A 157 0.38 15.63 -9.74
CA TYR A 157 0.21 14.91 -8.48
C TYR A 157 0.48 15.78 -7.24
N SER A 158 1.43 16.73 -7.34
CA SER A 158 1.76 17.67 -6.28
C SER A 158 0.61 18.65 -6.01
N ALA A 159 -0.06 19.11 -7.06
CA ALA A 159 -1.25 19.97 -6.97
C ALA A 159 -2.44 19.23 -6.35
N VAL A 160 -2.63 17.94 -6.67
CA VAL A 160 -3.64 17.08 -6.04
C VAL A 160 -3.38 16.97 -4.53
N SER A 161 -2.14 16.67 -4.15
CA SER A 161 -1.75 16.56 -2.74
C SER A 161 -2.04 17.85 -1.96
N GLN A 162 -1.64 18.99 -2.51
CA GLN A 162 -1.87 20.31 -1.92
C GLN A 162 -3.36 20.68 -1.87
N ALA A 163 -4.13 20.39 -2.93
CA ALA A 163 -5.56 20.65 -2.97
C ALA A 163 -6.32 19.89 -1.87
N ALA A 164 -6.03 18.60 -1.70
CA ALA A 164 -6.61 17.78 -0.64
C ALA A 164 -6.23 18.32 0.76
N LYS A 165 -4.96 18.66 0.97
CA LYS A 165 -4.48 19.22 2.26
C LYS A 165 -5.14 20.56 2.59
N ARG A 166 -5.24 21.47 1.61
CA ARG A 166 -5.88 22.78 1.80
C ARG A 166 -7.38 22.64 2.07
N PHE A 167 -8.06 21.71 1.40
CA PHE A 167 -9.46 21.41 1.69
C PHE A 167 -9.65 20.91 3.11
N GLU A 168 -8.79 19.98 3.55
CA GLU A 168 -8.83 19.43 4.90
C GLU A 168 -8.64 20.52 5.96
N GLN A 169 -7.65 21.41 5.78
CA GLN A 169 -7.45 22.54 6.69
C GLN A 169 -8.66 23.47 6.70
N LYS A 170 -9.15 23.86 5.51
CA LYS A 170 -10.32 24.74 5.38
C LYS A 170 -11.58 24.15 6.02
N SER A 171 -11.73 22.82 6.01
CA SER A 171 -12.88 22.14 6.66
C SER A 171 -12.84 22.18 8.18
N LYS A 172 -11.67 22.42 8.79
CA LYS A 172 -11.54 22.64 10.24
C LYS A 172 -11.87 24.07 10.62
N ASP A 173 -11.45 25.02 9.78
CA ASP A 173 -11.58 26.44 10.07
C ASP A 173 -12.97 26.99 9.69
N ASN A 174 -13.69 26.32 8.77
CA ASN A 174 -15.01 26.73 8.29
C ASN A 174 -16.08 25.67 8.58
N HIS A 175 -16.98 26.00 9.49
CA HIS A 175 -18.06 25.11 9.95
C HIS A 175 -18.87 24.50 8.79
N LYS A 176 -19.33 25.33 7.84
CA LYS A 176 -20.16 24.90 6.72
C LYS A 176 -19.45 23.89 5.80
N ILE A 177 -18.14 24.07 5.59
CA ILE A 177 -17.34 23.15 4.79
C ILE A 177 -17.09 21.85 5.57
N GLY A 178 -16.87 21.94 6.88
CA GLY A 178 -16.77 20.80 7.78
C GLY A 178 -18.03 19.94 7.78
N GLU A 179 -19.22 20.55 7.89
CA GLU A 179 -20.51 19.85 7.83
C GLU A 179 -20.70 19.12 6.51
N ILE A 180 -20.43 19.78 5.38
CA ILE A 180 -20.54 19.17 4.04
C ILE A 180 -19.61 17.96 3.92
N LYS A 181 -18.36 18.10 4.38
CA LYS A 181 -17.40 17.00 4.40
C LYS A 181 -17.94 15.83 5.23
N GLN A 182 -18.44 16.10 6.44
CA GLN A 182 -18.93 15.04 7.33
C GLN A 182 -20.16 14.35 6.74
N LYS A 183 -21.12 15.11 6.21
CA LYS A 183 -22.30 14.57 5.52
C LYS A 183 -21.90 13.62 4.38
N MET A 184 -20.95 14.03 3.55
CA MET A 184 -20.45 13.17 2.46
C MET A 184 -19.73 11.93 2.98
N ILE A 185 -18.95 12.04 4.05
CA ILE A 185 -18.26 10.89 4.66
C ILE A 185 -19.25 9.87 5.21
N THR A 186 -20.31 10.32 5.90
CA THR A 186 -21.37 9.44 6.43
C THR A 186 -22.06 8.68 5.30
N ILE A 187 -22.47 9.39 4.24
CA ILE A 187 -23.15 8.78 3.07
C ILE A 187 -22.25 7.78 2.30
N LEU A 188 -20.93 7.97 2.36
CA LEU A 188 -19.95 7.05 1.77
C LEU A 188 -19.51 5.92 2.73
N ARG A 189 -19.98 5.91 3.98
CA ARG A 189 -19.69 4.84 4.95
C ARG A 189 -20.89 3.93 5.21
N ASP A 190 -22.10 4.45 5.04
CA ASP A 190 -23.35 3.73 5.32
C ASP A 190 -23.76 2.74 4.20
N ASN A 191 -22.98 2.65 3.11
CA ASN A 191 -23.07 1.62 2.06
C ASN A 191 -21.71 0.92 1.89
#